data_AF-A0A970Q671-F1
#
_entry.id   AF-A0A970Q671-F1
#
_cell.length_a   1.000
_cell.length_b   1.000
_cell.length_c   1.000
_cell.angle_alpha   90.00
_cell.angle_beta   90.00
_cell.angle_gamma   90.00
#
_symmetry.space_group_name_H-M   'P 1'
#
loop_
_entity.id
_entity.type
_entity.pdbx_description
1 polymer ?
#
loop_
_entity_poly.entity_id
_entity_poly.type
_entity_poly.pdbx_seq_one_letter_code
_entity_poly.pdbx_strand_id
1 'polypeptide(L)' 'AEERIFFDDRFGRLRAIAQGPDGALYMATSNHDGRGRPGPLDDRIIRIDAAR' A
#
# COMPACT_ATOMS: atom_id res chain seq x y z
N ALA A 1 0.75 -23.28 6.89
CA ALA A 1 1.39 -22.01 7.26
C ALA A 1 0.28 -21.07 7.68
N GLU A 2 0.39 -20.39 8.82
CA GLU A 2 -0.59 -19.37 9.20
C GLU A 2 -0.40 -18.12 8.33
N GLU A 3 -1.51 -17.62 7.81
CA GLU A 3 -1.54 -16.33 7.12
C GLU A 3 -1.56 -15.21 8.16
N ARG A 4 -0.73 -14.17 7.96
CA ARG A 4 -0.73 -12.96 8.77
C ARG A 4 -1.10 -11.76 7.91
N ILE A 5 -2.08 -10.99 8.37
CA ILE A 5 -2.59 -9.80 7.68
C ILE A 5 -2.06 -8.56 8.42
N PHE A 6 -1.27 -7.72 7.73
CA PHE A 6 -0.56 -6.59 8.35
C PHE A 6 -1.25 -5.22 8.19
N PHE A 7 -2.15 -5.06 7.20
CA PHE A 7 -2.72 -3.75 6.84
C PHE A 7 -4.20 -3.87 6.43
N ASP A 8 -4.97 -4.66 7.17
CA ASP A 8 -6.37 -4.94 6.86
C ASP A 8 -7.17 -3.64 6.58
N ASP A 9 -7.61 -3.48 5.32
CA ASP A 9 -8.26 -2.32 4.69
C ASP A 9 -7.67 -0.92 5.04
N ARG A 10 -6.45 -0.84 5.59
CA ARG A 10 -5.91 0.39 6.18
C ARG A 10 -5.73 1.53 5.17
N PHE A 11 -5.46 1.19 3.90
CA PHE A 11 -5.15 2.13 2.84
C PHE A 11 -6.17 2.11 1.69
N GLY A 12 -7.21 1.28 1.81
CA GLY A 12 -8.18 1.03 0.75
C GLY A 12 -7.56 0.30 -0.44
N ARG A 13 -7.87 0.76 -1.65
CA ARG A 13 -7.53 0.09 -2.91
C ARG A 13 -6.03 0.17 -3.17
N LEU A 14 -5.40 -0.99 -3.32
CA LEU A 14 -4.00 -1.13 -3.72
C LEU A 14 -3.91 -1.45 -5.21
N ARG A 15 -2.92 -0.87 -5.91
CA ARG A 15 -2.79 -0.99 -7.38
C ARG A 15 -1.48 -1.60 -7.84
N ALA A 16 -0.38 -1.28 -7.17
CA ALA A 16 0.95 -1.70 -7.59
C ALA A 16 1.86 -1.91 -6.38
N ILE A 17 2.83 -2.80 -6.54
CA ILE A 17 3.92 -3.01 -5.60
C ILE A 17 5.23 -3.20 -6.38
N ALA A 18 6.32 -2.63 -5.88
CA ALA A 18 7.66 -2.81 -6.43
C ALA A 18 8.71 -2.78 -5.32
N GLN A 19 9.83 -3.46 -5.51
CA GLN A 19 11.00 -3.29 -4.66
C GLN A 19 11.84 -2.12 -5.15
N GLY A 20 12.22 -1.23 -4.24
CA GLY A 20 13.12 -0.11 -4.52
C GLY A 20 14.59 -0.56 -4.53
N PRO A 21 15.51 0.29 -5.04
CA PRO A 21 16.94 0.01 -5.01
C PRO A 21 17.53 -0.03 -3.59
N ASP A 22 16.80 0.49 -2.60
CA ASP A 22 17.11 0.42 -1.17
C ASP A 22 16.62 -0.90 -0.51
N GLY A 23 16.03 -1.80 -1.29
CA GLY A 23 15.54 -3.10 -0.83
C GLY A 23 14.16 -3.05 -0.16
N ALA A 24 13.62 -1.86 0.12
CA ALA A 24 12.27 -1.70 0.69
C ALA A 24 11.18 -1.99 -0.37
N LEU A 25 10.00 -2.38 0.09
CA LEU A 25 8.83 -2.51 -0.77
C LEU A 25 8.08 -1.18 -0.82
N TYR A 26 7.65 -0.79 -2.01
CA TYR A 26 6.83 0.40 -2.26
C TYR A 26 5.50 -0.01 -2.86
N MET A 27 4.41 0.50 -2.31
CA MET A 27 3.05 0.17 -2.72
C MET A 27 2.27 1.43 -3.08
N ALA A 28 1.49 1.39 -4.15
CA ALA A 28 0.64 2.51 -4.58
C ALA A 28 -0.83 2.26 -4.24
N THR A 29 -1.50 3.26 -3.65
CA THR A 29 -2.97 3.27 -3.53
C THR A 29 -3.62 3.79 -4.82
N SER A 30 -4.90 3.49 -5.02
CA SER A 30 -5.67 3.91 -6.19
C SER A 30 -7.13 4.19 -5.82
N ASN A 31 -7.33 4.99 -4.78
CA ASN A 31 -8.64 5.34 -4.23
C ASN A 31 -9.36 6.39 -5.08
N HIS A 32 -8.63 7.21 -5.86
CA HIS A 32 -9.21 8.18 -6.79
C HIS A 32 -9.60 7.58 -8.16
N ASP A 33 -9.53 6.26 -8.34
CA ASP A 33 -9.77 5.60 -9.64
C ASP A 33 -11.26 5.41 -10.01
N GLY A 34 -12.15 6.11 -9.32
CA GLY A 34 -13.61 6.05 -9.49
C GLY A 34 -14.29 4.87 -8.80
N ARG A 35 -13.54 3.98 -8.13
CA ARG A 35 -14.08 2.83 -7.40
C ARG A 35 -13.81 2.88 -5.89
N GLY A 36 -13.07 3.88 -5.42
CA GLY A 36 -12.72 4.07 -4.01
C GLY A 36 -13.53 5.16 -3.30
N ARG A 37 -13.21 5.33 -2.01
CA ARG A 37 -13.68 6.45 -1.17
C ARG A 37 -12.44 7.22 -0.70
N PRO A 38 -11.88 8.10 -1.56
CA PRO A 38 -10.59 8.71 -1.27
C PRO A 38 -10.66 9.66 -0.07
N GLY A 39 -9.64 9.59 0.78
CA GLY A 39 -9.38 10.62 1.78
C GLY A 39 -8.61 11.81 1.20
N PRO A 40 -8.48 12.94 1.94
CA PRO A 40 -7.78 14.14 1.47
C PRO A 40 -6.29 13.95 1.14
N LEU A 41 -5.69 12.88 1.64
CA LEU A 41 -4.27 12.55 1.45
C LEU A 41 -4.06 11.40 0.46
N ASP A 42 -5.11 10.95 -0.23
CA ASP A 42 -4.97 9.92 -1.26
C ASP A 42 -4.70 10.57 -2.63
N ASP A 43 -4.02 9.93 -3.57
CA ASP A 43 -3.35 8.63 -3.46
C ASP A 43 -1.93 8.72 -2.90
N ARG A 44 -1.40 7.60 -2.40
CA ARG A 44 -0.11 7.53 -1.69
C ARG A 44 0.80 6.47 -2.28
N ILE A 45 2.10 6.75 -2.19
CA ILE A 45 3.16 5.72 -2.25
C ILE A 45 3.57 5.40 -0.81
N ILE A 46 3.39 4.15 -0.41
CA ILE A 46 3.67 3.65 0.94
C ILE A 46 4.95 2.83 0.88
N ARG A 47 5.94 3.22 1.68
CA ARG A 47 7.15 2.44 1.91
C ARG A 47 6.91 1.43 3.04
N ILE A 48 7.27 0.18 2.79
CA ILE A 48 7.24 -0.92 3.76
C ILE A 48 8.69 -1.34 3.97
N ASP A 49 9.23 -0.98 5.12
CA ASP A 49 10.52 -1.48 5.57
C ASP A 49 10.35 -2.92 6.06
N ALA A 50 11.36 -3.75 5.79
CA ALA A 50 11.47 -5.02 6.51
C ALA A 50 11.60 -4.67 8.00
N ALA A 51 10.67 -5.16 8.82
CA ALA A 51 10.87 -5.16 10.26
C ALA A 51 12.20 -5.87 10.51
N ARG A 52 13.12 -5.17 11.18
CA ARG A 52 14.37 -5.78 11.63
C ARG A 52 14.08 -6.94 12.57
#